data_AF-A0A2X0RE92-F1
#
_entry.id   AF-A0A2X0RE92-F1
#
_cell.length_a   1.000
_cell.length_b   1.000
_cell.length_c   1.000
_cell.angle_alpha   90.00
_cell.angle_beta   90.00
_cell.angle_gamma   90.00
#
_symmetry.space_group_name_H-M   'P 1'
#
loop_
_entity.id
_entity.type
_entity.pdbx_description
1 polymer ?
#
loop_
_entity_poly.entity_id
_entity_poly.type
_entity_poly.pdbx_seq_one_letter_code
_entity_poly.pdbx_strand_id
1 'polypeptide(L)'
;MIENISDLKNKGPLVEDICQLNFSYSLFQKLYRLNIEANEEANTIYTLFAGMPAYEISRIEVQDFLNFEINNYLLFDRYQEIVDTYKLYVRTIISSVAAKDVTDTSDPLLPEGNVHSKYLSDIDIFLIIRYFSSTDIEKLFDEHKKDGFINLNDKGMDYLETVIPNIIRSNFKTDFYDDLYWRLIAVGGYLQLNKDIFQKLLAVMPEKITNHSLIINKSSIYKFLNNVRSQKLVNKQESDSLYKILQTIINLDGKIEVENSEKLIYLLELLRNICYNLKL
;
A
#
# COMPACT_ATOMS: atom_id res chain seq x y z
N MET A 1 16.34 -36.81 -13.18
CA MET A 1 16.42 -35.50 -12.51
C MET A 1 15.89 -34.49 -13.51
N ILE A 2 14.95 -33.63 -13.13
CA ILE A 2 14.40 -32.61 -14.06
C ILE A 2 15.30 -31.40 -13.88
N GLU A 3 16.07 -31.06 -14.90
CA GLU A 3 17.09 -30.01 -14.82
C GLU A 3 16.58 -28.68 -15.37
N ASN A 4 15.54 -28.70 -16.22
CA ASN A 4 14.98 -27.49 -16.81
C ASN A 4 13.44 -27.54 -16.92
N ILE A 5 12.78 -26.38 -16.84
CA ILE A 5 11.31 -26.22 -17.03
C ILE A 5 10.88 -26.71 -18.43
N SER A 6 11.77 -26.66 -19.42
CA SER A 6 11.53 -27.25 -20.74
C SER A 6 11.25 -28.75 -20.70
N ASP A 7 11.81 -29.47 -19.73
CA ASP A 7 11.67 -30.93 -19.58
C ASP A 7 10.30 -31.31 -19.00
N LEU A 8 9.55 -30.32 -18.50
CA LEU A 8 8.21 -30.45 -17.94
C LEU A 8 7.10 -30.20 -18.97
N LYS A 9 7.39 -29.54 -20.10
CA LYS A 9 6.39 -29.16 -21.11
C LYS A 9 5.56 -30.33 -21.65
N ASN A 10 6.11 -31.55 -21.67
CA ASN A 10 5.43 -32.74 -22.18
C ASN A 10 4.61 -33.51 -21.11
N LYS A 11 4.42 -32.95 -19.90
CA LYS A 11 3.72 -33.63 -18.79
C LYS A 11 2.23 -33.32 -18.64
N GLY A 12 1.65 -32.57 -19.59
CA GLY A 12 0.21 -32.30 -19.67
C GLY A 12 -0.12 -30.80 -19.80
N PRO A 13 -1.36 -30.46 -20.16
CA PRO A 13 -1.77 -29.10 -20.52
C PRO A 13 -1.53 -28.08 -19.40
N LEU A 14 -1.78 -28.46 -18.13
CA LEU A 14 -1.53 -27.59 -16.98
C LEU A 14 -0.04 -27.23 -16.84
N VAL A 15 0.86 -28.19 -17.06
CA VAL A 15 2.29 -27.96 -16.93
C VAL A 15 2.80 -27.10 -18.09
N GLU A 16 2.26 -27.30 -19.29
CA GLU A 16 2.54 -26.46 -20.44
C GLU A 16 2.07 -25.02 -20.21
N ASP A 17 0.85 -24.81 -19.72
CA ASP A 17 0.31 -23.49 -19.38
C ASP A 17 1.13 -22.79 -18.29
N ILE A 18 1.59 -23.53 -17.28
CA ILE A 18 2.51 -23.07 -16.24
C ILE A 18 3.84 -22.62 -16.87
N CYS A 19 4.42 -23.44 -17.76
CA CYS A 19 5.70 -23.15 -18.41
C CYS A 19 5.63 -21.97 -19.38
N GLN A 20 4.47 -21.73 -19.98
CA GLN A 20 4.25 -20.68 -20.98
C GLN A 20 3.66 -19.40 -20.38
N LEU A 21 3.27 -19.40 -19.11
CA LEU A 21 2.61 -18.29 -18.43
C LEU A 21 1.29 -17.84 -19.13
N ASN A 22 0.64 -18.73 -19.87
CA ASN A 22 -0.59 -18.43 -20.62
C ASN A 22 -1.73 -17.97 -19.71
N PHE A 23 -1.79 -18.54 -18.50
CA PHE A 23 -2.76 -18.16 -17.46
C PHE A 23 -2.56 -16.70 -17.01
N SER A 24 -1.30 -16.24 -16.90
CA SER A 24 -0.98 -14.87 -16.48
C SER A 24 -1.38 -13.87 -17.54
N TYR A 25 -1.11 -14.16 -18.82
CA TYR A 25 -1.54 -13.31 -19.92
C TYR A 25 -3.07 -13.20 -20.00
N SER A 26 -3.78 -14.32 -19.86
CA SER A 26 -5.24 -14.36 -19.85
C SER A 26 -5.82 -13.57 -18.69
N LEU A 27 -5.24 -13.72 -17.49
CA LEU A 27 -5.62 -12.96 -16.31
C LEU A 27 -5.35 -11.46 -16.49
N PHE A 28 -4.18 -11.09 -17.02
CA PHE A 28 -3.82 -9.70 -17.29
C PHE A 28 -4.85 -9.03 -18.23
N GLN A 29 -5.20 -9.68 -19.34
CA GLN A 29 -6.21 -9.15 -20.27
C GLN A 29 -7.58 -8.99 -19.60
N LYS A 30 -7.98 -9.96 -18.77
CA LYS A 30 -9.24 -9.91 -18.02
C LYS A 30 -9.25 -8.74 -17.02
N LEU A 31 -8.17 -8.59 -16.25
CA LEU A 31 -8.00 -7.48 -15.30
C LEU A 31 -7.95 -6.13 -16.01
N TYR A 32 -7.37 -6.05 -17.20
CA TYR A 32 -7.36 -4.83 -17.99
C TYR A 32 -8.78 -4.40 -18.40
N ARG A 33 -9.62 -5.35 -18.83
CA ARG A 33 -11.03 -5.06 -19.13
C ARG A 33 -11.78 -4.63 -17.87
N LEU A 34 -11.61 -5.37 -16.77
CA LEU A 34 -12.23 -5.03 -15.48
C LEU A 34 -11.76 -3.67 -14.93
N ASN A 35 -10.52 -3.26 -15.22
CA ASN A 35 -10.03 -1.93 -14.86
C ASN A 35 -10.81 -0.81 -15.57
N ILE A 36 -11.06 -0.98 -16.87
CA ILE A 36 -11.86 -0.03 -17.67
C ILE A 36 -13.29 0.02 -17.11
N GLU A 37 -13.91 -1.14 -16.90
CA GLU A 37 -15.27 -1.25 -16.35
C GLU A 37 -15.36 -0.63 -14.94
N ALA A 38 -14.41 -0.92 -14.04
CA ALA A 38 -14.40 -0.35 -12.69
C ALA A 38 -14.22 1.18 -12.70
N ASN A 39 -13.46 1.71 -13.67
CA ASN A 39 -13.32 3.15 -13.84
C ASN A 39 -14.61 3.78 -14.39
N GLU A 40 -15.32 3.11 -15.30
CA GLU A 40 -16.63 3.55 -15.77
C GLU A 40 -17.66 3.54 -14.63
N GLU A 41 -17.71 2.46 -13.84
CA GLU A 41 -18.56 2.31 -12.66
C GLU A 41 -18.31 3.41 -11.62
N ALA A 42 -17.05 3.76 -11.39
CA ALA A 42 -16.66 4.80 -10.43
C ALA A 42 -16.98 6.23 -10.90
N ASN A 43 -17.21 6.45 -12.20
CA ASN A 43 -17.48 7.78 -12.76
C ASN A 43 -18.92 7.93 -13.31
N THR A 44 -19.74 6.89 -13.20
CA THR A 44 -21.13 6.88 -13.68
C THR A 44 -22.09 6.93 -12.51
N ILE A 45 -23.13 7.74 -12.61
CA ILE A 45 -24.20 7.81 -11.61
C ILE A 45 -25.25 6.75 -11.97
N TYR A 46 -25.53 5.84 -11.04
CA TYR A 46 -26.53 4.79 -11.21
C TYR A 46 -27.71 5.03 -10.27
N THR A 47 -28.92 5.01 -10.84
CA THR A 47 -30.16 4.89 -10.07
C THR A 47 -30.42 3.44 -9.64
N LEU A 48 -29.92 2.47 -10.43
CA LEU A 48 -29.93 1.04 -10.12
C LEU A 48 -28.67 0.40 -10.70
N PHE A 49 -27.89 -0.28 -9.86
CA PHE A 49 -26.78 -1.12 -10.30
C PHE A 49 -27.15 -2.59 -10.15
N ALA A 50 -26.88 -3.40 -11.18
CA ALA A 50 -27.16 -4.83 -11.20
C ALA A 50 -25.90 -5.61 -11.55
N GLY A 51 -25.57 -6.61 -10.73
CA GLY A 51 -24.38 -7.43 -10.88
C GLY A 51 -23.36 -7.21 -9.76
N MET A 52 -22.19 -7.82 -9.92
CA MET A 52 -21.05 -7.61 -9.03
C MET A 52 -20.16 -6.52 -9.62
N PRO A 53 -19.73 -5.51 -8.85
CA PRO A 53 -18.82 -4.48 -9.32
C PRO A 53 -17.53 -5.05 -9.90
N ALA A 54 -17.02 -4.45 -10.97
CA ALA A 54 -15.82 -4.92 -11.65
C ALA A 54 -14.57 -4.91 -10.74
N TYR A 55 -14.49 -3.99 -9.78
CA TYR A 55 -13.41 -3.99 -8.78
C TYR A 55 -13.46 -5.23 -7.87
N GLU A 56 -14.66 -5.73 -7.54
CA GLU A 56 -14.85 -6.88 -6.67
C GLU A 56 -14.54 -8.18 -7.42
N ILE A 57 -14.97 -8.27 -8.69
CA ILE A 57 -14.56 -9.37 -9.58
C ILE A 57 -13.03 -9.39 -9.71
N SER A 58 -12.39 -8.25 -9.93
CA SER A 58 -10.93 -8.15 -10.02
C SER A 58 -10.22 -8.69 -8.77
N ARG A 59 -10.76 -8.38 -7.58
CA ARG A 59 -10.23 -8.86 -6.30
C ARG A 59 -10.32 -10.38 -6.19
N ILE A 60 -11.46 -10.96 -6.59
CA ILE A 60 -11.66 -12.42 -6.59
C ILE A 60 -10.67 -13.11 -7.51
N GLU A 61 -10.53 -12.65 -8.75
CA GLU A 61 -9.62 -13.25 -9.74
C GLU A 61 -8.16 -13.26 -9.26
N VAL A 62 -7.73 -12.16 -8.65
CA VAL A 62 -6.37 -12.02 -8.12
C VAL A 62 -6.16 -12.87 -6.87
N GLN A 63 -7.17 -12.96 -6.01
CA GLN A 63 -7.11 -13.84 -4.83
C GLN A 63 -7.03 -15.31 -5.24
N ASP A 64 -7.84 -15.74 -6.21
CA ASP A 64 -7.84 -17.09 -6.73
C ASP A 64 -6.50 -17.42 -7.40
N PHE A 65 -5.95 -16.45 -8.14
CA PHE A 65 -4.64 -16.60 -8.76
C PHE A 65 -3.51 -16.71 -7.73
N LEU A 66 -3.48 -15.86 -6.71
CA LEU A 66 -2.50 -15.95 -5.63
C LEU A 66 -2.63 -17.28 -4.86
N ASN A 67 -3.86 -17.72 -4.58
CA ASN A 67 -4.11 -19.01 -3.95
C ASN A 67 -3.58 -20.16 -4.79
N PHE A 68 -3.76 -20.09 -6.13
CA PHE A 68 -3.19 -21.07 -7.05
C PHE A 68 -1.65 -21.09 -6.95
N GLU A 69 -0.99 -19.93 -6.96
CA GLU A 69 0.47 -19.86 -6.83
C GLU A 69 0.96 -20.48 -5.51
N ILE A 70 0.36 -20.05 -4.39
CA ILE A 70 0.75 -20.50 -3.04
C ILE A 70 0.52 -22.00 -2.87
N ASN A 71 -0.67 -22.49 -3.22
CA ASN A 71 -1.03 -23.91 -3.03
C ASN A 71 -0.21 -24.85 -3.92
N ASN A 72 0.36 -24.35 -5.02
CA ASN A 72 1.21 -25.11 -5.93
C ASN A 72 2.70 -24.79 -5.78
N TYR A 73 3.10 -24.01 -4.77
CA TYR A 73 4.49 -23.61 -4.50
C TYR A 73 5.19 -22.97 -5.70
N LEU A 74 4.46 -22.17 -6.47
CA LEU A 74 4.97 -21.48 -7.66
C LEU A 74 5.68 -20.21 -7.23
N LEU A 75 7.00 -20.14 -7.47
CA LEU A 75 7.85 -18.99 -7.13
C LEU A 75 7.86 -17.96 -8.27
N PHE A 76 6.67 -17.49 -8.64
CA PHE A 76 6.48 -16.63 -9.81
C PHE A 76 6.80 -15.15 -9.58
N ASP A 77 7.14 -14.79 -8.35
CA ASP A 77 7.57 -13.45 -7.92
C ASP A 77 8.74 -12.84 -8.72
N ARG A 78 9.44 -13.66 -9.52
CA ARG A 78 10.57 -13.25 -10.36
C ARG A 78 10.17 -12.88 -11.79
N TYR A 79 8.96 -13.23 -12.21
CA TYR A 79 8.48 -12.97 -13.57
C TYR A 79 7.77 -11.61 -13.61
N GLN A 80 8.25 -10.74 -14.49
CA GLN A 80 7.75 -9.37 -14.57
C GLN A 80 6.28 -9.34 -14.99
N GLU A 81 5.87 -10.28 -15.85
CA GLU A 81 4.49 -10.42 -16.34
C GLU A 81 3.49 -10.68 -15.21
N ILE A 82 3.91 -11.49 -14.23
CA ILE A 82 3.11 -11.84 -13.04
C ILE A 82 3.03 -10.62 -12.12
N VAL A 83 4.18 -9.97 -11.88
CA VAL A 83 4.25 -8.75 -11.08
C VAL A 83 3.38 -7.65 -11.71
N ASP A 84 3.40 -7.49 -13.02
CA ASP A 84 2.60 -6.49 -13.73
C ASP A 84 1.11 -6.78 -13.66
N THR A 85 0.72 -8.06 -13.63
CA THR A 85 -0.67 -8.49 -13.39
C THR A 85 -1.14 -8.04 -12.01
N TYR A 86 -0.35 -8.27 -10.95
CA TYR A 86 -0.67 -7.79 -9.61
C TYR A 86 -0.67 -6.26 -9.51
N LYS A 87 0.28 -5.58 -10.16
CA LYS A 87 0.34 -4.11 -10.18
C LYS A 87 -0.86 -3.49 -10.90
N LEU A 88 -1.35 -4.10 -11.98
CA LEU A 88 -2.56 -3.67 -12.69
C LEU A 88 -3.79 -3.76 -11.79
N TYR A 89 -3.94 -4.87 -11.07
CA TYR A 89 -4.99 -5.01 -10.06
C TYR A 89 -4.90 -3.92 -8.99
N VAL A 90 -3.71 -3.74 -8.39
CA VAL A 90 -3.52 -2.76 -7.32
C VAL A 90 -3.89 -1.35 -7.78
N ARG A 91 -3.51 -0.95 -9.00
CA ARG A 91 -3.95 0.34 -9.59
C ARG A 91 -5.46 0.43 -9.71
N THR A 92 -6.12 -0.65 -10.12
CA THR A 92 -7.58 -0.72 -10.23
C THR A 92 -8.26 -0.48 -8.88
N ILE A 93 -7.86 -1.23 -7.84
CA ILE A 93 -8.51 -1.12 -6.54
C ILE A 93 -8.20 0.21 -5.84
N ILE A 94 -6.99 0.75 -6.02
CA ILE A 94 -6.63 2.07 -5.51
C ILE A 94 -7.42 3.19 -6.20
N SER A 95 -7.57 3.13 -7.53
CA SER A 95 -8.41 4.08 -8.26
C SER A 95 -9.87 4.00 -7.81
N SER A 96 -10.39 2.78 -7.59
CA SER A 96 -11.74 2.57 -7.12
C SER A 96 -11.95 3.10 -5.69
N VAL A 97 -11.05 2.80 -4.75
CA VAL A 97 -11.19 3.28 -3.36
C VAL A 97 -10.98 4.79 -3.21
N ALA A 98 -10.23 5.39 -4.11
CA ALA A 98 -9.99 6.83 -4.14
C ALA A 98 -11.06 7.62 -4.90
N ALA A 99 -11.98 6.93 -5.58
CA ALA A 99 -13.10 7.58 -6.25
C ALA A 99 -13.96 8.34 -5.22
N LYS A 100 -14.36 9.57 -5.57
CA LYS A 100 -15.25 10.36 -4.73
C LYS A 100 -16.67 9.81 -4.89
N ASP A 101 -17.42 9.73 -3.81
CA ASP A 101 -18.86 9.49 -3.89
C ASP A 101 -19.49 10.60 -4.76
N VAL A 102 -20.13 10.20 -5.86
CA VAL A 102 -20.88 11.10 -6.73
C VAL A 102 -22.35 10.85 -6.45
N THR A 103 -23.00 11.81 -5.81
CA THR A 103 -24.45 11.77 -5.57
C THR A 103 -25.14 12.87 -6.35
N ASP A 104 -26.09 12.52 -7.20
CA ASP A 104 -27.12 13.46 -7.64
C ASP A 104 -28.29 13.34 -6.65
N THR A 105 -28.66 14.47 -6.04
CA THR A 105 -29.73 14.52 -5.01
C THR A 105 -31.00 15.16 -5.56
N SER A 106 -31.14 15.21 -6.89
CA SER A 106 -32.29 15.80 -7.56
C SER A 106 -33.62 15.10 -7.22
N ASP A 107 -33.62 13.80 -6.91
CA ASP A 107 -34.80 13.08 -6.40
C ASP A 107 -34.51 12.36 -5.06
N PRO A 108 -35.07 12.79 -3.93
CA PRO A 108 -34.86 12.15 -2.63
C PRO A 108 -35.49 10.74 -2.51
N LEU A 109 -36.31 10.30 -3.49
CA LEU A 109 -36.89 8.96 -3.51
C LEU A 109 -36.03 7.94 -4.27
N LEU A 110 -35.03 8.40 -5.03
CA LEU A 110 -34.13 7.56 -5.81
C LEU A 110 -32.67 7.94 -5.49
N PRO A 111 -32.05 7.34 -4.47
CA PRO A 111 -30.66 7.63 -4.15
C PRO A 111 -29.78 7.20 -5.32
N GLU A 112 -29.15 8.16 -5.98
CA GLU A 112 -28.23 7.91 -7.07
C GLU A 112 -26.79 7.97 -6.60
N GLY A 113 -25.98 7.03 -7.07
CA GLY A 113 -24.60 6.90 -6.66
C GLY A 113 -23.73 6.24 -7.71
N ASN A 114 -22.45 6.56 -7.71
CA ASN A 114 -21.45 5.75 -8.41
C ASN A 114 -21.12 4.47 -7.65
N VAL A 115 -20.52 3.52 -8.35
CA VAL A 115 -20.15 2.21 -7.79
C VAL A 115 -18.64 2.12 -7.69
N HIS A 116 -18.13 2.04 -6.47
CA HIS A 116 -16.71 1.89 -6.21
C HIS A 116 -16.45 1.25 -4.86
N SER A 117 -15.21 0.82 -4.63
CA SER A 117 -14.81 0.25 -3.34
C SER A 117 -14.79 1.33 -2.27
N LYS A 118 -15.24 0.99 -1.07
CA LYS A 118 -15.14 1.88 0.12
C LYS A 118 -13.90 1.59 0.97
N TYR A 119 -13.31 0.42 0.79
CA TYR A 119 -12.26 -0.10 1.66
C TYR A 119 -11.21 -0.89 0.90
N LEU A 120 -9.98 -0.85 1.39
CA LEU A 120 -8.96 -1.85 1.06
C LEU A 120 -9.06 -3.05 2.01
N SER A 121 -8.80 -4.24 1.48
CA SER A 121 -8.74 -5.51 2.20
C SER A 121 -7.29 -5.95 2.46
N ASP A 122 -7.13 -7.00 3.24
CA ASP A 122 -5.88 -7.76 3.44
C ASP A 122 -5.09 -8.03 2.16
N ILE A 123 -5.74 -8.59 1.13
CA ILE A 123 -5.09 -8.91 -0.14
C ILE A 123 -4.55 -7.66 -0.84
N ASP A 124 -5.27 -6.55 -0.77
CA ASP A 124 -4.87 -5.30 -1.40
C ASP A 124 -3.57 -4.78 -0.76
N ILE A 125 -3.55 -4.75 0.57
CA ILE A 125 -2.40 -4.29 1.35
C ILE A 125 -1.21 -5.24 1.20
N PHE A 126 -1.45 -6.56 1.20
CA PHE A 126 -0.43 -7.57 0.94
C PHE A 126 0.26 -7.31 -0.41
N LEU A 127 -0.51 -7.17 -1.49
CA LEU A 127 0.05 -6.98 -2.84
C LEU A 127 0.81 -5.66 -2.97
N ILE A 128 0.31 -4.57 -2.37
CA ILE A 128 0.99 -3.28 -2.33
C ILE A 128 2.36 -3.44 -1.66
N ILE A 129 2.41 -4.00 -0.45
CA ILE A 129 3.66 -4.17 0.30
C ILE A 129 4.61 -5.15 -0.42
N ARG A 130 4.08 -6.21 -1.05
CA ARG A 130 4.87 -7.25 -1.70
C ARG A 130 5.54 -6.79 -2.98
N TYR A 131 4.83 -6.04 -3.82
CA TYR A 131 5.21 -5.80 -5.22
C TYR A 131 5.57 -4.34 -5.56
N PHE A 132 5.34 -3.38 -4.67
CA PHE A 132 5.70 -1.98 -4.89
C PHE A 132 6.86 -1.54 -3.97
N SER A 133 7.75 -0.70 -4.50
CA SER A 133 8.74 0.02 -3.67
C SER A 133 8.07 1.14 -2.88
N SER A 134 8.71 1.65 -1.82
CA SER A 134 8.18 2.81 -1.08
C SER A 134 7.89 4.03 -1.98
N THR A 135 8.78 4.27 -2.96
CA THR A 135 8.61 5.35 -3.94
C THR A 135 7.42 5.11 -4.88
N ASP A 136 7.22 3.88 -5.33
CA ASP A 136 6.10 3.55 -6.23
C ASP A 136 4.76 3.57 -5.49
N ILE A 137 4.75 3.20 -4.21
CA ILE A 137 3.58 3.34 -3.34
C ILE A 137 3.17 4.79 -3.27
N GLU A 138 4.11 5.69 -3.01
CA GLU A 138 3.81 7.12 -2.97
C GLU A 138 3.23 7.64 -4.29
N LYS A 139 3.83 7.28 -5.43
CA LYS A 139 3.31 7.67 -6.75
C LYS A 139 1.90 7.15 -6.97
N LEU A 140 1.68 5.87 -6.69
CA LEU A 140 0.39 5.19 -6.83
C LEU A 140 -0.71 5.93 -6.03
N PHE A 141 -0.45 6.24 -4.76
CA PHE A 141 -1.43 6.94 -3.96
C PHE A 141 -1.57 8.42 -4.35
N ASP A 142 -0.48 9.13 -4.69
CA ASP A 142 -0.56 10.54 -5.11
C ASP A 142 -1.31 10.72 -6.46
N GLU A 143 -1.21 9.75 -7.37
CA GLU A 143 -1.90 9.75 -8.66
C GLU A 143 -3.43 9.65 -8.51
N HIS A 144 -3.88 8.83 -7.56
CA HIS A 144 -5.29 8.48 -7.42
C HIS A 144 -5.99 9.21 -6.26
N LYS A 145 -5.30 9.47 -5.16
CA LYS A 145 -5.88 10.00 -3.93
C LYS A 145 -5.67 11.50 -3.83
N LYS A 146 -6.77 12.25 -3.91
CA LYS A 146 -6.74 13.72 -3.82
C LYS A 146 -6.94 14.25 -2.40
N ASP A 147 -7.81 13.63 -1.61
CA ASP A 147 -8.21 14.13 -0.28
C ASP A 147 -8.49 12.98 0.71
N GLY A 148 -8.34 13.22 2.02
CA GLY A 148 -8.78 12.31 3.09
C GLY A 148 -7.83 11.15 3.42
N PHE A 149 -8.35 10.08 4.03
CA PHE A 149 -7.63 8.82 4.33
C PHE A 149 -8.33 7.66 3.64
N ILE A 150 -7.58 6.65 3.23
CA ILE A 150 -8.17 5.43 2.68
C ILE A 150 -8.47 4.47 3.82
N ASN A 151 -9.72 4.04 3.89
CA ASN A 151 -10.19 3.16 4.94
C ASN A 151 -9.83 1.70 4.62
N LEU A 152 -9.58 0.93 5.68
CA LEU A 152 -9.44 -0.51 5.62
C LEU A 152 -10.75 -1.16 6.08
N ASN A 153 -11.06 -2.33 5.55
CA ASN A 153 -12.03 -3.22 6.18
C ASN A 153 -11.35 -3.97 7.34
N ASP A 154 -12.12 -4.74 8.11
CA ASP A 154 -11.62 -5.48 9.27
C ASP A 154 -10.45 -6.41 8.90
N LYS A 155 -10.54 -7.12 7.77
CA LYS A 155 -9.46 -8.00 7.29
C LYS A 155 -8.17 -7.23 6.98
N GLY A 156 -8.27 -6.06 6.36
CA GLY A 156 -7.13 -5.20 6.08
C GLY A 156 -6.45 -4.69 7.35
N MET A 157 -7.24 -4.36 8.38
CA MET A 157 -6.72 -3.98 9.69
C MET A 157 -6.03 -5.17 10.38
N ASP A 158 -6.69 -6.33 10.45
CA ASP A 158 -6.16 -7.56 11.04
C ASP A 158 -4.84 -7.99 10.38
N TYR A 159 -4.75 -7.84 9.06
CA TYR A 159 -3.52 -8.11 8.31
C TYR A 159 -2.36 -7.22 8.79
N LEU A 160 -2.58 -5.91 8.91
CA LEU A 160 -1.55 -4.98 9.40
C LEU A 160 -1.15 -5.28 10.84
N GLU A 161 -2.12 -5.55 11.72
CA GLU A 161 -1.86 -5.91 13.12
C GLU A 161 -1.03 -7.19 13.24
N THR A 162 -1.20 -8.11 12.30
CA THR A 162 -0.45 -9.37 12.23
C THR A 162 0.95 -9.16 11.65
N VAL A 163 1.08 -8.45 10.54
CA VAL A 163 2.34 -8.38 9.78
C VAL A 163 3.34 -7.38 10.36
N ILE A 164 2.87 -6.25 10.89
CA ILE A 164 3.75 -5.20 11.43
C ILE A 164 4.66 -5.71 12.57
N PRO A 165 4.15 -6.42 13.61
CA PRO A 165 5.00 -6.96 14.65
C PRO A 165 6.06 -7.95 14.11
N ASN A 166 5.71 -8.74 13.10
CA ASN A 166 6.62 -9.72 12.50
C ASN A 166 7.75 -9.05 11.72
N ILE A 167 7.46 -7.97 10.98
CA ILE A 167 8.48 -7.19 10.28
C ILE A 167 9.38 -6.45 11.28
N ILE A 168 8.79 -5.83 12.30
CA ILE A 168 9.53 -5.06 13.29
C ILE A 168 10.44 -5.94 14.16
N ARG A 169 9.94 -7.10 14.61
CA ARG A 169 10.67 -8.02 15.50
C ARG A 169 11.60 -8.97 14.76
N SER A 170 11.68 -8.88 13.44
CA SER A 170 12.51 -9.77 12.65
C SER A 170 13.97 -9.67 13.12
N ASN A 171 14.49 -10.77 13.66
CA ASN A 171 15.91 -10.90 14.03
C ASN A 171 16.82 -10.93 12.78
N PHE A 172 16.22 -11.07 11.59
CA PHE A 172 16.90 -10.99 10.32
C PHE A 172 17.07 -9.51 9.94
N LYS A 173 18.17 -8.90 10.38
CA LYS A 173 18.60 -7.57 9.92
C LYS A 173 19.07 -7.66 8.47
N THR A 174 18.13 -7.80 7.55
CA THR A 174 18.40 -7.81 6.11
C THR A 174 17.78 -6.57 5.48
N ASP A 175 18.39 -6.11 4.38
CA ASP A 175 17.88 -5.00 3.57
C ASP A 175 16.42 -5.22 3.15
N PHE A 176 16.00 -6.48 3.00
CA PHE A 176 14.62 -6.84 2.71
C PHE A 176 13.62 -6.44 3.81
N TYR A 177 13.90 -6.77 5.09
CA TYR A 177 13.00 -6.41 6.19
C TYR A 177 13.00 -4.89 6.45
N ASP A 178 14.12 -4.23 6.21
CA ASP A 178 14.20 -2.77 6.28
C ASP A 178 13.39 -2.12 5.16
N ASP A 179 13.48 -2.63 3.94
CA ASP A 179 12.66 -2.16 2.81
C ASP A 179 11.15 -2.40 3.07
N LEU A 180 10.76 -3.57 3.57
CA LEU A 180 9.36 -3.83 3.98
C LEU A 180 8.86 -2.85 5.04
N TYR A 181 9.69 -2.49 6.01
CA TYR A 181 9.35 -1.46 6.99
C TYR A 181 9.11 -0.10 6.31
N TRP A 182 9.95 0.30 5.36
CA TRP A 182 9.74 1.56 4.65
C TRP A 182 8.51 1.56 3.75
N ARG A 183 8.16 0.42 3.14
CA ARG A 183 6.89 0.24 2.43
C ARG A 183 5.69 0.39 3.36
N LEU A 184 5.75 -0.15 4.57
CA LEU A 184 4.71 0.06 5.60
C LEU A 184 4.57 1.53 5.99
N ILE A 185 5.68 2.25 6.16
CA ILE A 185 5.66 3.71 6.41
C ILE A 185 5.03 4.45 5.23
N ALA A 186 5.38 4.09 3.98
CA ALA A 186 4.80 4.70 2.79
C ALA A 186 3.28 4.48 2.71
N VAL A 187 2.81 3.24 2.88
CA VAL A 187 1.37 2.91 2.92
C VAL A 187 0.68 3.64 4.07
N GLY A 188 1.30 3.65 5.26
CA GLY A 188 0.80 4.34 6.45
C GLY A 188 0.70 5.86 6.27
N GLY A 189 1.29 6.45 5.24
CA GLY A 189 1.07 7.85 4.85
C GLY A 189 -0.32 8.14 4.29
N TYR A 190 -1.08 7.12 3.89
CA TYR A 190 -2.34 7.29 3.18
C TYR A 190 -3.54 6.60 3.82
N LEU A 191 -3.32 5.64 4.70
CA LEU A 191 -4.39 4.86 5.32
C LEU A 191 -4.96 5.52 6.57
N GLN A 192 -6.22 5.20 6.89
CA GLN A 192 -6.76 5.38 8.23
C GLN A 192 -6.07 4.38 9.17
N LEU A 193 -5.38 4.87 10.18
CA LEU A 193 -4.61 4.05 11.11
C LEU A 193 -5.31 3.98 12.46
N ASN A 194 -5.22 2.82 13.11
CA ASN A 194 -5.56 2.71 14.52
C ASN A 194 -4.36 3.10 15.39
N LYS A 195 -4.62 3.27 16.70
CA LYS A 195 -3.61 3.72 17.65
C LYS A 195 -2.44 2.75 17.79
N ASP A 196 -2.72 1.47 17.84
CA ASP A 196 -1.72 0.42 18.06
C ASP A 196 -0.73 0.31 16.88
N ILE A 197 -1.24 0.34 15.65
CA ILE A 197 -0.43 0.27 14.43
C ILE A 197 0.56 1.43 14.35
N PHE A 198 0.10 2.68 14.50
CA PHE A 198 1.00 3.81 14.36
C PHE A 198 2.03 3.83 15.50
N GLN A 199 1.66 3.45 16.73
CA GLN A 199 2.58 3.39 17.86
C GLN A 199 3.71 2.38 17.61
N LYS A 200 3.38 1.19 17.12
CA LYS A 200 4.36 0.15 16.77
C LYS A 200 5.36 0.64 15.72
N LEU A 201 4.86 1.24 14.63
CA LEU A 201 5.71 1.78 13.56
C LEU A 201 6.60 2.93 14.07
N LEU A 202 6.01 3.86 14.82
CA LEU A 202 6.71 5.04 15.33
C LEU A 202 7.83 4.68 16.32
N ALA A 203 7.61 3.68 17.17
CA ALA A 203 8.57 3.29 18.22
C ALA A 203 9.92 2.82 17.66
N VAL A 204 9.91 2.18 16.49
CA VAL A 204 11.12 1.59 15.88
C VAL A 204 11.77 2.50 14.84
N MET A 205 11.07 3.54 14.40
CA MET A 205 11.57 4.50 13.43
C MET A 205 12.95 5.10 13.77
N PRO A 206 13.26 5.51 15.02
CA PRO A 206 14.60 6.03 15.35
C PRO A 206 15.75 5.07 15.05
N GLU A 207 15.51 3.76 15.16
CA GLU A 207 16.52 2.71 14.94
C GLU A 207 16.70 2.40 13.46
N LYS A 208 15.69 2.68 12.63
CA LYS A 208 15.71 2.44 11.17
C LYS A 208 16.26 3.64 10.40
N ILE A 209 16.16 4.85 10.93
CA ILE A 209 16.66 6.07 10.28
C ILE A 209 18.20 6.07 10.27
N THR A 210 18.75 6.10 9.06
CA THR A 210 20.17 6.28 8.73
C THR A 210 20.28 7.41 7.70
N ASN A 211 21.48 7.91 7.40
CA ASN A 211 21.67 8.89 6.31
C ASN A 211 21.04 8.41 5.00
N HIS A 212 21.29 7.16 4.63
CA HIS A 212 20.80 6.58 3.37
C HIS A 212 19.28 6.43 3.38
N SER A 213 18.71 5.83 4.43
CA SER A 213 17.27 5.62 4.50
C SER A 213 16.48 6.92 4.65
N LEU A 214 17.06 7.96 5.28
CA LEU A 214 16.46 9.28 5.36
C LEU A 214 16.40 9.96 3.98
N ILE A 215 17.47 9.90 3.19
CA ILE A 215 17.51 10.49 1.84
C ILE A 215 16.44 9.84 0.95
N ILE A 216 16.33 8.51 0.98
CA ILE A 216 15.39 7.75 0.17
C ILE A 216 13.94 7.95 0.64
N ASN A 217 13.69 7.80 1.94
CA ASN A 217 12.32 7.69 2.48
C ASN A 217 11.81 8.99 3.14
N LYS A 218 12.50 10.12 3.00
CA LYS A 218 12.07 11.42 3.57
C LYS A 218 10.61 11.77 3.28
N SER A 219 10.17 11.48 2.05
CA SER A 219 8.80 11.78 1.60
C SER A 219 7.79 10.88 2.32
N SER A 220 8.09 9.58 2.43
CA SER A 220 7.26 8.61 3.15
C SER A 220 7.16 8.96 4.63
N ILE A 221 8.28 9.34 5.26
CA ILE A 221 8.31 9.77 6.67
C ILE A 221 7.44 11.01 6.86
N TYR A 222 7.60 12.02 6.01
CA TYR A 222 6.79 13.24 6.08
C TYR A 222 5.29 12.95 5.94
N LYS A 223 4.90 12.18 4.91
CA LYS A 223 3.50 11.81 4.65
C LYS A 223 2.92 11.01 5.81
N PHE A 224 3.65 10.03 6.33
CA PHE A 224 3.27 9.27 7.51
C PHE A 224 3.02 10.15 8.73
N LEU A 225 3.97 11.01 9.09
CA LEU A 225 3.82 11.88 10.26
C LEU A 225 2.69 12.92 10.08
N ASN A 226 2.53 13.46 8.87
CA ASN A 226 1.43 14.37 8.58
C ASN A 226 0.08 13.65 8.63
N ASN A 227 0.01 12.39 8.20
CA ASN A 227 -1.17 11.55 8.30
C ASN A 227 -1.57 11.31 9.76
N VAL A 228 -0.62 10.88 10.58
CA VAL A 228 -0.80 10.65 12.03
C VAL A 228 -1.26 11.94 12.74
N ARG A 229 -0.67 13.09 12.39
CA ARG A 229 -1.10 14.40 12.89
C ARG A 229 -2.53 14.74 12.49
N SER A 230 -2.86 14.56 11.21
CA SER A 230 -4.18 14.90 10.66
C SER A 230 -5.30 14.02 11.26
N GLN A 231 -4.99 12.76 11.58
CA GLN A 231 -5.87 11.85 12.30
C GLN A 231 -5.91 12.08 13.82
N LYS A 232 -5.14 13.06 14.35
CA LYS A 232 -5.04 13.38 15.79
C LYS A 232 -4.66 12.18 16.66
N LEU A 233 -3.81 11.31 16.13
CA LEU A 233 -3.42 10.06 16.79
C LEU A 233 -2.38 10.26 17.90
N VAL A 234 -1.62 11.36 17.85
CA VAL A 234 -0.53 11.65 18.80
C VAL A 234 -1.05 12.20 20.13
N ASN A 235 -0.56 11.66 21.24
CA ASN A 235 -0.74 12.20 22.59
C ASN A 235 0.62 12.34 23.31
N LYS A 236 0.60 12.70 24.61
CA LYS A 236 1.82 12.94 25.40
C LYS A 236 2.73 11.70 25.48
N GLN A 237 2.19 10.48 25.42
CA GLN A 237 2.98 9.25 25.52
C GLN A 237 3.89 9.03 24.32
N GLU A 238 3.47 9.44 23.12
CA GLU A 238 4.27 9.28 21.90
C GLU A 238 5.24 10.44 21.65
N SER A 239 5.20 11.48 22.48
CA SER A 239 6.12 12.63 22.42
C SER A 239 7.58 12.20 22.57
N ASP A 240 7.86 11.16 23.36
CA ASP A 240 9.23 10.66 23.55
C ASP A 240 9.78 10.00 22.28
N SER A 241 8.96 9.19 21.61
CA SER A 241 9.33 8.57 20.33
C SER A 241 9.55 9.64 19.25
N LEU A 242 8.65 10.62 19.15
CA LEU A 242 8.81 11.74 18.21
C LEU A 242 10.04 12.59 18.49
N TYR A 243 10.33 12.83 19.77
CA TYR A 243 11.54 13.54 20.16
C TYR A 243 12.81 12.75 19.80
N LYS A 244 12.81 11.43 20.01
CA LYS A 244 13.91 10.55 19.56
C LYS A 244 14.10 10.62 18.05
N ILE A 245 13.01 10.56 17.26
CA ILE A 245 13.07 10.71 15.79
C ILE A 245 13.69 12.06 15.42
N LEU A 246 13.22 13.15 16.02
CA LEU A 246 13.75 14.49 15.78
C LEU A 246 15.25 14.59 16.10
N GLN A 247 15.68 14.05 17.24
CA GLN A 247 17.10 14.03 17.63
C GLN A 247 17.93 13.18 16.67
N THR A 248 17.45 12.01 16.28
CA THR A 248 18.12 11.15 15.28
C THR A 248 18.31 11.92 13.97
N ILE A 249 17.29 12.59 13.46
CA ILE A 249 17.38 13.35 12.20
C ILE A 249 18.35 14.53 12.34
N ILE A 250 18.29 15.32 13.41
CA ILE A 250 19.21 16.46 13.64
C ILE A 250 20.67 15.99 13.69
N ASN A 251 20.94 14.88 14.36
CA ASN A 251 22.29 14.31 14.46
C ASN A 251 22.84 13.82 13.11
N LEU A 252 21.95 13.47 12.18
CA LEU A 252 22.30 13.06 10.82
C LEU A 252 22.45 14.28 9.88
N ASP A 253 21.61 15.31 10.03
CA ASP A 253 21.58 16.53 9.22
C ASP A 253 22.92 17.28 9.22
N GLY A 254 23.64 17.28 10.34
CA GLY A 254 25.02 17.81 10.41
C GLY A 254 26.04 17.12 9.49
N LYS A 255 25.62 16.09 8.74
CA LYS A 255 26.43 15.30 7.79
C LYS A 255 25.81 15.16 6.39
N ILE A 256 24.69 15.84 6.08
CA ILE A 256 23.98 15.73 4.78
C ILE A 256 24.34 16.93 3.89
N GLU A 257 24.75 16.69 2.64
CA GLU A 257 25.09 17.74 1.67
C GLU A 257 23.87 18.55 1.18
N VAL A 258 24.12 19.81 0.81
CA VAL A 258 23.19 20.97 0.73
C VAL A 258 21.97 20.80 -0.18
N GLU A 259 21.98 19.88 -1.16
CA GLU A 259 20.88 19.67 -2.12
C GLU A 259 19.60 19.05 -1.53
N ASN A 260 19.63 18.52 -0.30
CA ASN A 260 18.46 17.90 0.35
C ASN A 260 17.76 18.78 1.41
N SER A 261 18.17 20.04 1.56
CA SER A 261 17.84 20.89 2.71
C SER A 261 16.36 21.27 2.83
N GLU A 262 15.67 21.70 1.78
CA GLU A 262 14.29 22.25 1.90
C GLU A 262 13.27 21.25 2.46
N LYS A 263 13.15 20.05 1.86
CA LYS A 263 12.21 19.02 2.35
C LYS A 263 12.56 18.53 3.75
N LEU A 264 13.85 18.52 4.09
CA LEU A 264 14.31 18.15 5.42
C LEU A 264 13.96 19.23 6.45
N ILE A 265 14.07 20.51 6.08
CA ILE A 265 13.60 21.64 6.89
C ILE A 265 12.09 21.50 7.16
N TYR A 266 11.27 21.23 6.15
CA TYR A 266 9.84 21.00 6.34
C TYR A 266 9.54 19.82 7.28
N LEU A 267 10.29 18.72 7.17
CA LEU A 267 10.15 17.58 8.07
C LEU A 267 10.53 17.95 9.52
N LEU A 268 11.61 18.69 9.71
CA LEU A 268 12.04 19.18 11.02
C LEU A 268 11.03 20.14 11.63
N GLU A 269 10.48 21.06 10.83
CA GLU A 269 9.41 21.98 11.25
C GLU A 269 8.14 21.23 11.63
N LEU A 270 7.72 20.24 10.83
CA LEU A 270 6.58 19.38 11.15
C LEU A 270 6.79 18.66 12.48
N LEU A 271 7.93 18.00 12.66
CA LEU A 271 8.26 17.29 13.90
C LEU A 271 8.32 18.23 15.11
N ARG A 272 8.93 19.42 14.96
CA ARG A 272 8.94 20.45 16.00
C ARG A 272 7.52 20.87 16.35
N ASN A 273 6.69 21.18 15.36
CA ASN A 273 5.31 21.59 15.58
C ASN A 273 4.48 20.50 16.28
N ILE A 274 4.64 19.24 15.89
CA ILE A 274 3.99 18.12 16.58
C ILE A 274 4.48 18.05 18.04
N CYS A 275 5.80 18.12 18.29
CA CYS A 275 6.36 18.05 19.64
C CYS A 275 5.96 19.25 20.52
N TYR A 276 5.92 20.47 19.97
CA TYR A 276 5.57 21.68 20.72
C TYR A 276 4.10 21.68 21.13
N ASN A 277 3.19 21.28 20.23
CA ASN A 277 1.75 21.21 20.52
C ASN A 277 1.38 20.15 21.57
N LEU A 278 2.29 19.22 21.89
CA LEU A 278 2.11 18.19 22.92
C LEU A 278 2.67 18.56 24.30
N LYS A 279 3.46 19.64 24.39
CA LYS A 279 4.08 20.12 25.64
C LYS A 279 3.21 21.10 26.45
N LEU A 280 1.97 21.35 26.04
CA LEU A 280 0.91 22.00 26.83
C LEU A 280 0.09 20.94 27.58
#